data_AF-A0A2V3VD24-F1
#
_entry.id   AF-A0A2V3VD24-F1
#
_cell.length_a   1.000
_cell.length_b   1.000
_cell.length_c   1.000
_cell.angle_alpha   90.00
_cell.angle_beta   90.00
_cell.angle_gamma   90.00
#
_symmetry.space_group_name_H-M   'P 1'
#
loop_
_entity.id
_entity.type
_entity.pdbx_description
1 polymer ?
#
loop_
_entity_poly.entity_id
_entity_poly.type
_entity_poly.pdbx_seq_one_letter_code
_entity_poly.pdbx_strand_id
1 'polypeptide(L)'
;MSFEQLGLSTDLLRAISDQGYTKPTPIQEQAIPIILEGGDVMGGAQTGTGKTAGFTLPMLRRLEIHANNSMSPAKHPIRALILVPTRELAVQVYESVKTYGKYLSLRSTVVYGGVNIDAQIEAVRFGIEILVATPGRLLDHLQQKTLVLTKVEILILDEADRMLDMGFLPDIKQIIQLLPEQRQNLMFSATFSEEIKRLASKILKNPKLIEVAKQNSVSELVTHVVHPIESTRKQELLVFLIKQDDLQQVLVFTRTKQSADRLAQRLNQYDISSAAIHGDRNQLQRTQALDSFKQGLIRVLVATDVAARGLDIEELTHVINFELPNNPEDYIHRIGRTGRAGAKGFAISLVSKEEDKLLIGVEKLLKTKVKIEEINGFELKKQQLQTLNNNISIEEENPKHIKKKISSLKRSKTAVIRINNEILWKNTKCKEKNEDPLFTQPYVASLSDAHIDLVGQHELNQPGIAPHKRHKQSNRPLPALFVSPVISNKNKD
;
A
#
# COMPACT_ATOMS: atom_id res chain seq x y z
N MET A 1 -13.79 -2.48 -28.95
CA MET A 1 -14.33 -1.10 -29.16
C MET A 1 -13.16 -0.18 -29.50
N SER A 2 -13.33 0.94 -30.20
CA SER A 2 -12.25 1.95 -30.37
C SER A 2 -12.40 3.08 -29.33
N PHE A 3 -11.34 3.84 -29.07
CA PHE A 3 -11.41 4.99 -28.14
C PHE A 3 -12.40 6.07 -28.60
N GLU A 4 -12.57 6.24 -29.91
CA GLU A 4 -13.52 7.21 -30.50
C GLU A 4 -14.98 6.88 -30.14
N GLN A 5 -15.29 5.61 -29.90
CA GLN A 5 -16.63 5.14 -29.54
C GLN A 5 -16.96 5.36 -28.06
N LEU A 6 -16.00 5.82 -27.24
CA LEU A 6 -16.17 5.97 -25.79
C LEU A 6 -16.66 7.36 -25.35
N GLY A 7 -16.97 8.26 -26.29
CA GLY A 7 -17.51 9.60 -25.98
C GLY A 7 -16.49 10.60 -25.43
N LEU A 8 -15.21 10.40 -25.74
CA LEU A 8 -14.12 11.32 -25.37
C LEU A 8 -14.02 12.52 -26.34
N SER A 9 -13.48 13.64 -25.87
CA SER A 9 -13.24 14.83 -26.70
C SER A 9 -12.06 14.63 -27.65
N THR A 10 -12.01 15.45 -28.71
CA THR A 10 -10.93 15.42 -29.71
C THR A 10 -9.55 15.65 -29.08
N ASP A 11 -9.47 16.51 -28.07
CA ASP A 11 -8.22 16.81 -27.36
C ASP A 11 -7.71 15.60 -26.56
N LEU A 12 -8.62 14.86 -25.93
CA LEU A 12 -8.28 13.61 -25.23
C LEU A 12 -7.89 12.51 -26.21
N LEU A 13 -8.62 12.35 -27.33
CA LEU A 13 -8.28 11.39 -28.38
C LEU A 13 -6.90 11.68 -28.98
N ARG A 14 -6.55 12.95 -29.16
CA ARG A 14 -5.21 13.38 -29.57
C ARG A 14 -4.14 12.99 -28.56
N ALA A 15 -4.38 13.23 -27.26
CA ALA A 15 -3.45 12.83 -26.20
C ALA A 15 -3.24 11.29 -26.16
N ILE A 16 -4.31 10.51 -26.35
CA ILE A 16 -4.25 9.04 -26.44
C ILE A 16 -3.42 8.60 -27.65
N SER A 17 -3.62 9.24 -28.81
CA SER A 17 -2.87 8.96 -30.03
C SER A 17 -1.37 9.28 -29.88
N ASP A 18 -1.02 10.38 -29.19
CA ASP A 18 0.39 10.72 -28.90
C ASP A 18 1.09 9.64 -28.07
N GLN A 19 0.35 8.90 -27.24
CA GLN A 19 0.86 7.78 -26.45
C GLN A 19 0.91 6.46 -27.24
N GLY A 20 0.42 6.44 -28.48
CA GLY A 20 0.39 5.24 -29.33
C GLY A 20 -0.66 4.20 -28.93
N TYR A 21 -1.64 4.56 -28.07
CA TYR A 21 -2.70 3.64 -27.68
C TYR A 21 -3.74 3.49 -28.79
N THR A 22 -3.92 2.27 -29.28
CA THR A 22 -4.83 1.98 -30.40
C THR A 22 -6.16 1.39 -29.96
N LYS A 23 -6.19 0.65 -28.85
CA LYS A 23 -7.40 -0.02 -28.34
C LYS A 23 -7.54 0.16 -26.83
N PRO A 24 -8.75 0.44 -26.33
CA PRO A 24 -9.03 0.48 -24.90
C PRO A 24 -8.91 -0.92 -24.28
N THR A 25 -8.46 -0.97 -23.03
CA THR A 25 -8.43 -2.21 -22.25
C THR A 25 -9.84 -2.58 -21.77
N PRO A 26 -10.12 -3.84 -21.38
CA PRO A 26 -11.46 -4.25 -20.94
C PRO A 26 -12.00 -3.43 -19.75
N ILE A 27 -11.13 -2.99 -18.84
CA ILE A 27 -11.54 -2.11 -17.73
C ILE A 27 -11.94 -0.72 -18.24
N GLN A 28 -11.25 -0.21 -19.26
CA GLN A 28 -11.54 1.09 -19.88
C GLN A 28 -12.85 1.05 -20.66
N GLU A 29 -13.07 0.00 -21.46
CA GLU A 29 -14.31 -0.17 -22.24
C GLU A 29 -15.56 -0.18 -21.35
N GLN A 30 -15.46 -0.78 -20.16
CA GLN A 30 -16.59 -0.84 -19.22
C GLN A 30 -16.69 0.40 -18.35
N ALA A 31 -15.58 0.90 -17.79
CA ALA A 31 -15.61 1.98 -16.81
C ALA A 31 -15.88 3.35 -17.42
N ILE A 32 -15.28 3.65 -18.59
CA ILE A 32 -15.32 5.00 -19.16
C ILE A 32 -16.76 5.50 -19.39
N PRO A 33 -17.65 4.74 -20.06
CA PRO A 33 -19.03 5.19 -20.29
C PRO A 33 -19.79 5.50 -18.99
N ILE A 34 -19.68 4.62 -17.98
CA ILE A 34 -20.37 4.78 -16.69
C ILE A 34 -19.88 6.04 -15.96
N ILE A 35 -18.56 6.28 -15.99
CA ILE A 35 -17.99 7.45 -15.33
C ILE A 35 -18.43 8.74 -16.03
N LEU A 36 -18.54 8.75 -17.36
CA LEU A 36 -19.03 9.89 -18.13
C LEU A 36 -20.51 10.21 -17.83
N GLU A 37 -21.35 9.20 -17.65
CA GLU A 37 -22.76 9.35 -17.22
C GLU A 37 -22.90 9.85 -15.78
N GLY A 38 -21.80 9.82 -15.01
CA GLY A 38 -21.74 10.30 -13.65
C GLY A 38 -22.10 9.28 -12.58
N GLY A 39 -22.18 8.00 -12.94
CA GLY A 39 -22.39 6.90 -11.99
C GLY A 39 -21.15 6.60 -11.15
N ASP A 40 -21.35 6.11 -9.94
CA ASP A 40 -20.28 5.60 -9.09
C ASP A 40 -19.78 4.24 -9.61
N VAL A 41 -18.49 3.98 -9.46
CA VAL A 41 -17.86 2.74 -9.94
C VAL A 41 -17.07 2.07 -8.83
N MET A 42 -17.23 0.75 -8.73
CA MET A 42 -16.35 -0.12 -7.96
C MET A 42 -15.65 -1.07 -8.92
N GLY A 43 -14.40 -0.75 -9.24
CA GLY A 43 -13.58 -1.46 -10.22
C GLY A 43 -12.62 -2.46 -9.58
N GLY A 44 -12.75 -3.73 -9.94
CA GLY A 44 -11.83 -4.81 -9.57
C GLY A 44 -10.84 -5.08 -10.69
N ALA A 45 -9.61 -4.57 -10.56
CA ALA A 45 -8.57 -4.85 -11.55
C ALA A 45 -7.15 -4.70 -10.96
N GLN A 46 -6.21 -5.50 -11.47
CA GLN A 46 -4.82 -5.52 -11.03
C GLN A 46 -4.03 -4.33 -11.59
N THR A 47 -2.89 -4.00 -10.98
CA THR A 47 -1.95 -3.00 -11.51
C THR A 47 -1.51 -3.40 -12.93
N GLY A 48 -1.39 -2.45 -13.85
CA GLY A 48 -1.00 -2.72 -15.25
C GLY A 48 -2.16 -3.06 -16.20
N THR A 49 -3.41 -3.13 -15.73
CA THR A 49 -4.60 -3.36 -16.58
C THR A 49 -5.15 -2.09 -17.26
N GLY A 50 -4.47 -0.95 -17.09
CA GLY A 50 -4.93 0.34 -17.64
C GLY A 50 -5.97 1.08 -16.78
N LYS A 51 -6.12 0.74 -15.50
CA LYS A 51 -7.03 1.42 -14.53
C LYS A 51 -6.87 2.93 -14.53
N THR A 52 -5.62 3.41 -14.51
CA THR A 52 -5.32 4.83 -14.42
C THR A 52 -5.94 5.63 -15.56
N ALA A 53 -5.78 5.16 -16.80
CA ALA A 53 -6.47 5.77 -17.95
C ALA A 53 -8.00 5.59 -17.88
N GLY A 54 -8.46 4.45 -17.35
CA GLY A 54 -9.89 4.14 -17.19
C GLY A 54 -10.65 5.13 -16.31
N PHE A 55 -10.03 5.71 -15.28
CA PHE A 55 -10.65 6.78 -14.49
C PHE A 55 -10.19 8.19 -14.89
N THR A 56 -8.95 8.35 -15.37
CA THR A 56 -8.39 9.67 -15.68
C THR A 56 -9.03 10.29 -16.92
N LEU A 57 -9.22 9.50 -17.99
CA LEU A 57 -9.82 9.98 -19.24
C LEU A 57 -11.25 10.53 -19.03
N PRO A 58 -12.19 9.78 -18.42
CA PRO A 58 -13.55 10.30 -18.21
C PRO A 58 -13.59 11.41 -17.16
N MET A 59 -12.72 11.39 -16.14
CA MET A 59 -12.59 12.51 -15.19
C MET A 59 -12.17 13.80 -15.91
N LEU A 60 -11.13 13.75 -16.74
CA LEU A 60 -10.68 14.91 -17.52
C LEU A 60 -11.77 15.42 -18.46
N ARG A 61 -12.48 14.52 -19.14
CA ARG A 61 -13.60 14.88 -20.01
C ARG A 61 -14.70 15.62 -19.25
N ARG A 62 -15.06 15.15 -18.05
CA ARG A 62 -16.07 15.82 -17.22
C ARG A 62 -15.62 17.19 -16.73
N LEU A 63 -14.34 17.34 -16.39
CA LEU A 63 -13.77 18.60 -15.91
C LEU A 63 -13.47 19.60 -17.03
N GLU A 64 -13.53 19.19 -18.30
CA GLU A 64 -13.25 20.05 -19.46
C GLU A 64 -14.10 21.33 -19.47
N ILE A 65 -15.33 21.27 -18.96
CA ILE A 65 -16.22 22.44 -18.81
C ILE A 65 -15.66 23.53 -17.88
N HIS A 66 -14.66 23.20 -17.07
CA HIS A 66 -13.97 24.11 -16.15
C HIS A 66 -12.60 24.54 -16.65
N ALA A 67 -12.14 24.02 -17.78
CA ALA A 67 -10.87 24.38 -18.38
C ALA A 67 -10.87 25.88 -18.72
N ASN A 68 -9.92 26.62 -18.16
CA ASN A 68 -9.87 28.06 -18.32
C ASN A 68 -8.43 28.61 -18.15
N ASN A 69 -8.10 29.67 -18.88
CA ASN A 69 -6.75 30.25 -18.92
C ASN A 69 -6.55 31.46 -17.98
N SER A 70 -7.50 31.75 -17.10
CA SER A 70 -7.41 32.85 -16.14
C SER A 70 -6.26 32.65 -15.19
N MET A 71 -5.57 33.72 -14.81
CA MET A 71 -4.49 33.64 -13.83
C MET A 71 -4.99 33.67 -12.37
N SER A 72 -6.29 33.91 -12.13
CA SER A 72 -6.83 34.07 -10.78
C SER A 72 -7.04 32.72 -10.09
N PRO A 73 -6.33 32.41 -8.98
CA PRO A 73 -6.45 31.13 -8.29
C PRO A 73 -7.88 30.79 -7.83
N ALA A 74 -8.70 31.81 -7.53
CA ALA A 74 -10.08 31.65 -7.12
C ALA A 74 -10.98 30.98 -8.19
N LYS A 75 -10.57 31.03 -9.47
CA LYS A 75 -11.28 30.36 -10.56
C LYS A 75 -10.88 28.89 -10.75
N HIS A 76 -9.86 28.42 -10.02
CA HIS A 76 -9.30 27.08 -10.09
C HIS A 76 -9.40 26.36 -8.73
N PRO A 77 -10.62 26.14 -8.20
CA PRO A 77 -10.79 25.34 -6.99
C PRO A 77 -10.57 23.86 -7.31
N ILE A 78 -10.20 23.07 -6.30
CA ILE A 78 -10.05 21.61 -6.44
C ILE A 78 -11.42 20.99 -6.73
N ARG A 79 -11.55 20.32 -7.87
CA ARG A 79 -12.76 19.64 -8.36
C ARG A 79 -12.63 18.13 -8.39
N ALA A 80 -11.44 17.60 -8.64
CA ALA A 80 -11.16 16.18 -8.52
C ALA A 80 -10.07 15.92 -7.48
N LEU A 81 -10.34 14.93 -6.62
CA LEU A 81 -9.39 14.42 -5.64
C LEU A 81 -9.12 12.95 -5.92
N ILE A 82 -7.86 12.61 -6.13
CA ILE A 82 -7.39 11.24 -6.31
C ILE A 82 -6.53 10.84 -5.11
N LEU A 83 -7.01 9.91 -4.30
CA LEU A 83 -6.29 9.34 -3.18
C LEU A 83 -5.59 8.05 -3.58
N VAL A 84 -4.31 7.97 -3.23
CA VAL A 84 -3.44 6.82 -3.51
C VAL A 84 -2.63 6.45 -2.27
N PRO A 85 -2.27 5.17 -2.08
CA PRO A 85 -1.56 4.69 -0.89
C PRO A 85 -0.11 5.16 -0.79
N THR A 86 0.61 5.31 -1.90
CA THR A 86 2.06 5.54 -1.89
C THR A 86 2.45 6.77 -2.70
N ARG A 87 3.65 7.30 -2.41
CA ARG A 87 4.18 8.49 -3.08
C ARG A 87 4.50 8.20 -4.54
N GLU A 88 5.04 7.03 -4.79
CA GLU A 88 5.42 6.56 -6.12
C GLU A 88 4.20 6.44 -7.02
N LEU A 89 3.11 5.87 -6.50
CA LEU A 89 1.85 5.82 -7.22
C LEU A 89 1.25 7.21 -7.41
N ALA A 90 1.38 8.12 -6.44
CA ALA A 90 0.93 9.50 -6.58
C ALA A 90 1.62 10.22 -7.75
N VAL A 91 2.94 10.06 -7.86
CA VAL A 91 3.70 10.62 -8.99
C VAL A 91 3.28 9.99 -10.31
N GLN A 92 3.11 8.67 -10.37
CA GLN A 92 2.67 7.96 -11.60
C GLN A 92 1.28 8.43 -12.07
N VAL A 93 0.33 8.52 -11.15
CA VAL A 93 -1.03 8.98 -11.45
C VAL A 93 -1.00 10.45 -11.87
N TYR A 94 -0.20 11.29 -11.21
CA TYR A 94 -0.04 12.69 -11.59
C TYR A 94 0.55 12.87 -12.99
N GLU A 95 1.61 12.12 -13.34
CA GLU A 95 2.17 12.15 -14.69
C GLU A 95 1.18 11.62 -15.73
N SER A 96 0.35 10.64 -15.38
CA SER A 96 -0.74 10.17 -16.24
C SER A 96 -1.79 11.28 -16.46
N VAL A 97 -2.19 11.99 -15.41
CA VAL A 97 -3.12 13.13 -15.49
C VAL A 97 -2.55 14.22 -16.42
N LYS A 98 -1.28 14.57 -16.29
CA LYS A 98 -0.60 15.52 -17.18
C LYS A 98 -0.56 15.04 -18.62
N THR A 99 -0.22 13.78 -18.82
CA THR A 99 -0.07 13.17 -20.15
C THR A 99 -1.39 13.21 -20.91
N TYR A 100 -2.47 12.74 -20.29
CA TYR A 100 -3.79 12.73 -20.91
C TYR A 100 -4.42 14.14 -20.97
N GLY A 101 -4.11 15.00 -20.00
CA GLY A 101 -4.57 16.37 -19.93
C GLY A 101 -3.76 17.37 -20.76
N LYS A 102 -2.75 16.93 -21.53
CA LYS A 102 -1.79 17.78 -22.26
C LYS A 102 -2.43 18.89 -23.08
N TYR A 103 -3.58 18.62 -23.68
CA TYR A 103 -4.31 19.56 -24.56
C TYR A 103 -5.45 20.31 -23.84
N LEU A 104 -5.63 20.09 -22.54
CA LEU A 104 -6.68 20.71 -21.73
C LEU A 104 -6.08 21.83 -20.87
N SER A 105 -6.79 22.95 -20.75
CA SER A 105 -6.42 24.05 -19.85
C SER A 105 -6.84 23.77 -18.39
N LEU A 106 -6.45 22.60 -17.88
CA LEU A 106 -6.68 22.15 -16.50
C LEU A 106 -5.36 22.07 -15.74
N ARG A 107 -5.36 22.52 -14.49
CA ARG A 107 -4.19 22.49 -13.61
C ARG A 107 -4.28 21.30 -12.68
N SER A 108 -3.15 20.63 -12.51
CA SER A 108 -3.01 19.50 -11.59
C SER A 108 -1.77 19.66 -10.73
N THR A 109 -1.80 19.09 -9.53
CA THR A 109 -0.61 18.92 -8.70
C THR A 109 -0.69 17.61 -7.91
N VAL A 110 0.42 17.27 -7.25
CA VAL A 110 0.54 16.10 -6.40
C VAL A 110 1.08 16.48 -5.02
N VAL A 111 0.48 15.93 -3.95
CA VAL A 111 0.91 16.13 -2.57
C VAL A 111 1.16 14.80 -1.86
N TYR A 112 2.35 14.64 -1.29
CA TYR A 112 2.72 13.44 -0.55
C TYR A 112 3.76 13.70 0.54
N GLY A 113 3.85 12.79 1.51
CA GLY A 113 4.71 12.95 2.68
C GLY A 113 6.22 12.91 2.39
N GLY A 114 7.05 13.20 3.40
CA GLY A 114 8.50 13.01 3.39
C GLY A 114 9.31 13.85 2.38
N VAL A 115 8.70 14.92 1.88
CA VAL A 115 9.38 16.06 1.26
C VAL A 115 8.88 17.34 1.93
N ASN A 116 9.60 18.45 1.72
CA ASN A 116 9.20 19.75 2.26
C ASN A 116 7.78 20.10 1.77
N ILE A 117 6.91 20.48 2.71
CA ILE A 117 5.53 20.87 2.46
C ILE A 117 5.43 22.24 1.78
N ASP A 118 6.39 23.14 2.00
CA ASP A 118 6.34 24.52 1.49
C ASP A 118 6.22 24.58 -0.04
N ALA A 119 6.99 23.75 -0.75
CA ALA A 119 6.90 23.65 -2.21
C ALA A 119 5.51 23.15 -2.68
N GLN A 120 4.88 22.26 -1.91
CA GLN A 120 3.52 21.79 -2.18
C GLN A 120 2.49 22.88 -1.88
N ILE A 121 2.68 23.66 -0.82
CA ILE A 121 1.83 24.82 -0.49
C ILE A 121 1.88 25.86 -1.61
N GLU A 122 3.07 26.19 -2.10
CA GLU A 122 3.23 27.11 -3.23
C GLU A 122 2.52 26.60 -4.48
N ALA A 123 2.68 25.32 -4.82
CA ALA A 123 2.01 24.72 -5.97
C ALA A 123 0.47 24.80 -5.87
N VAL A 124 -0.10 24.55 -4.69
CA VAL A 124 -1.56 24.61 -4.48
C VAL A 124 -2.07 26.06 -4.48
N ARG A 125 -1.27 27.03 -4.02
CA ARG A 125 -1.65 28.45 -3.98
C ARG A 125 -1.94 29.05 -5.36
N PHE A 126 -1.36 28.51 -6.43
CA PHE A 126 -1.64 28.95 -7.81
C PHE A 126 -3.04 28.56 -8.31
N GLY A 127 -3.79 27.76 -7.55
CA GLY A 127 -5.10 27.24 -7.93
C GLY A 127 -4.97 26.04 -8.87
N ILE A 128 -5.70 24.98 -8.55
CA ILE A 128 -5.62 23.67 -9.19
C ILE A 128 -7.01 23.04 -9.25
N GLU A 129 -7.35 22.37 -10.35
CA GLU A 129 -8.60 21.61 -10.46
C GLU A 129 -8.45 20.16 -10.01
N ILE A 130 -7.26 19.57 -10.20
CA ILE A 130 -7.02 18.14 -9.96
C ILE A 130 -5.91 17.98 -8.92
N LEU A 131 -6.22 17.31 -7.82
CA LEU A 131 -5.25 17.00 -6.77
C LEU A 131 -5.05 15.49 -6.65
N VAL A 132 -3.82 15.04 -6.84
CA VAL A 132 -3.39 13.67 -6.50
C VAL A 132 -2.73 13.71 -5.13
N ALA A 133 -3.15 12.85 -4.19
CA ALA A 133 -2.67 12.94 -2.82
C ALA A 133 -2.52 11.59 -2.11
N THR A 134 -1.53 11.50 -1.23
CA THR A 134 -1.52 10.47 -0.18
C THR A 134 -2.33 10.94 1.04
N PRO A 135 -3.16 10.10 1.69
CA PRO A 135 -4.08 10.51 2.75
C PRO A 135 -3.44 11.36 3.87
N GLY A 136 -2.35 10.89 4.47
CA GLY A 136 -1.70 11.59 5.58
C GLY A 136 -1.24 13.02 5.21
N ARG A 137 -0.58 13.19 4.05
CA ARG A 137 -0.15 14.53 3.61
C ARG A 137 -1.33 15.45 3.26
N LEU A 138 -2.42 14.90 2.72
CA LEU A 138 -3.62 15.70 2.48
C LEU A 138 -4.17 16.26 3.80
N LEU A 139 -4.21 15.44 4.85
CA LEU A 139 -4.64 15.91 6.17
C LEU A 139 -3.70 16.99 6.74
N ASP A 140 -2.39 16.87 6.57
CA ASP A 140 -1.44 17.94 6.96
C ASP A 140 -1.83 19.28 6.30
N HIS A 141 -2.10 19.26 4.99
CA HIS A 141 -2.50 20.45 4.24
C HIS A 141 -3.84 21.04 4.72
N LEU A 142 -4.81 20.18 5.04
CA LEU A 142 -6.12 20.57 5.55
C LEU A 142 -6.02 21.16 6.96
N GLN A 143 -5.23 20.55 7.85
CA GLN A 143 -4.99 21.05 9.21
C GLN A 143 -4.29 22.42 9.19
N GLN A 144 -3.33 22.61 8.28
CA GLN A 144 -2.65 23.89 8.08
C GLN A 144 -3.50 24.90 7.28
N LYS A 145 -4.71 24.53 6.84
CA LYS A 145 -5.62 25.37 6.03
C LYS A 145 -4.98 25.91 4.75
N THR A 146 -4.09 25.12 4.15
CA THR A 146 -3.37 25.48 2.92
C THR A 146 -4.18 25.14 1.66
N LEU A 147 -5.19 24.29 1.78
CA LEU A 147 -6.14 23.95 0.73
C LEU A 147 -7.54 23.71 1.28
N VAL A 148 -8.53 23.73 0.39
CA VAL A 148 -9.96 23.55 0.72
C VAL A 148 -10.60 22.61 -0.31
N LEU A 149 -11.44 21.69 0.15
CA LEU A 149 -12.04 20.63 -0.68
C LEU A 149 -13.55 20.82 -0.95
N THR A 150 -14.11 21.98 -0.63
CA THR A 150 -15.56 22.26 -0.69
C THR A 150 -16.17 22.27 -2.10
N LYS A 151 -15.35 22.21 -3.14
CA LYS A 151 -15.77 22.17 -4.55
C LYS A 151 -15.42 20.86 -5.25
N VAL A 152 -15.02 19.84 -4.49
CA VAL A 152 -14.74 18.52 -5.05
C VAL A 152 -16.03 17.87 -5.55
N GLU A 153 -16.04 17.55 -6.84
CA GLU A 153 -17.14 16.92 -7.56
C GLU A 153 -16.86 15.43 -7.86
N ILE A 154 -15.57 15.04 -7.90
CA ILE A 154 -15.13 13.67 -8.18
C ILE A 154 -14.10 13.23 -7.13
N LEU A 155 -14.39 12.13 -6.42
CA LEU A 155 -13.45 11.45 -5.53
C LEU A 155 -13.03 10.11 -6.17
N ILE A 156 -11.73 9.86 -6.24
CA ILE A 156 -11.16 8.61 -6.73
C ILE A 156 -10.29 8.00 -5.62
N LEU A 157 -10.55 6.75 -5.27
CA LEU A 157 -9.70 5.93 -4.41
C LEU A 157 -9.03 4.85 -5.27
N ASP A 158 -7.73 4.97 -5.53
CA ASP A 158 -6.97 3.94 -6.26
C ASP A 158 -6.13 3.10 -5.30
N GLU A 159 -6.08 1.79 -5.57
CA GLU A 159 -5.51 0.76 -4.68
C GLU A 159 -6.05 0.87 -3.24
N ALA A 160 -7.39 0.88 -3.13
CA ALA A 160 -8.08 1.04 -1.84
C ALA A 160 -7.75 -0.06 -0.82
N ASP A 161 -7.55 -1.29 -1.27
CA ASP A 161 -7.06 -2.40 -0.44
C ASP A 161 -5.71 -2.07 0.21
N ARG A 162 -4.76 -1.57 -0.58
CA ARG A 162 -3.45 -1.19 -0.05
C ARG A 162 -3.52 -0.03 0.95
N MET A 163 -4.43 0.92 0.74
CA MET A 163 -4.63 2.00 1.72
C MET A 163 -5.10 1.46 3.08
N LEU A 164 -5.93 0.42 3.07
CA LEU A 164 -6.40 -0.23 4.29
C LEU A 164 -5.28 -1.03 4.96
N ASP A 165 -4.49 -1.78 4.20
CA ASP A 165 -3.33 -2.53 4.71
C ASP A 165 -2.28 -1.62 5.37
N MET A 166 -2.15 -0.38 4.88
CA MET A 166 -1.25 0.63 5.42
C MET A 166 -1.84 1.39 6.62
N GLY A 167 -3.09 1.10 7.00
CA GLY A 167 -3.76 1.71 8.14
C GLY A 167 -4.33 3.11 7.86
N PHE A 168 -4.50 3.52 6.60
CA PHE A 168 -5.04 4.85 6.26
C PHE A 168 -6.57 4.97 6.39
N LEU A 169 -7.26 3.91 6.85
CA LEU A 169 -8.72 3.93 7.00
C LEU A 169 -9.24 5.10 7.88
N PRO A 170 -8.62 5.44 9.04
CA PRO A 170 -9.03 6.61 9.82
C PRO A 170 -8.86 7.91 9.04
N ASP A 171 -7.73 8.07 8.33
CA ASP A 171 -7.41 9.27 7.57
C ASP A 171 -8.39 9.48 6.42
N ILE A 172 -8.70 8.42 5.67
CA ILE A 172 -9.67 8.44 4.58
C ILE A 172 -11.05 8.86 5.10
N LYS A 173 -11.49 8.33 6.25
CA LYS A 173 -12.78 8.74 6.86
C LYS A 173 -12.81 10.22 7.20
N GLN A 174 -11.73 10.76 7.77
CA GLN A 174 -11.64 12.19 8.07
C GLN A 174 -11.70 13.05 6.80
N ILE A 175 -10.96 12.65 5.76
CA ILE A 175 -10.98 13.37 4.46
C ILE A 175 -12.40 13.38 3.90
N ILE A 176 -13.10 12.25 3.88
CA ILE A 176 -14.45 12.13 3.33
C ILE A 176 -15.46 13.03 4.05
N GLN A 177 -15.32 13.18 5.38
CA GLN A 177 -16.18 14.08 6.16
C GLN A 177 -16.01 15.56 5.78
N LEU A 178 -14.87 15.92 5.19
CA LEU A 178 -14.58 17.28 4.74
C LEU A 178 -14.98 17.51 3.26
N LEU A 179 -15.42 16.47 2.55
CA LEU A 179 -15.86 16.55 1.17
C LEU A 179 -17.36 16.88 1.06
N PRO A 180 -17.80 17.51 -0.05
CA PRO A 180 -19.22 17.73 -0.33
C PRO A 180 -20.01 16.40 -0.38
N GLU A 181 -21.25 16.39 0.11
CA GLU A 181 -22.11 15.19 0.08
C GLU A 181 -22.45 14.75 -1.35
N GLN A 182 -22.72 15.72 -2.24
CA GLN A 182 -23.03 15.47 -3.65
C GLN A 182 -21.74 15.47 -4.46
N ARG A 183 -21.26 14.27 -4.80
CA ARG A 183 -20.08 14.04 -5.64
C ARG A 183 -20.14 12.64 -6.25
N GLN A 184 -19.44 12.42 -7.35
CA GLN A 184 -19.19 11.09 -7.91
C GLN A 184 -18.04 10.44 -7.15
N ASN A 185 -18.19 9.16 -6.81
CA ASN A 185 -17.15 8.40 -6.13
C ASN A 185 -16.73 7.18 -6.97
N LEU A 186 -15.43 7.03 -7.18
CA LEU A 186 -14.83 5.92 -7.90
C LEU A 186 -13.87 5.19 -6.96
N MET A 187 -14.00 3.87 -6.84
CA MET A 187 -13.11 3.05 -6.03
C MET A 187 -12.51 1.92 -6.85
N PHE A 188 -11.20 1.85 -6.88
CA PHE A 188 -10.44 0.81 -7.57
C PHE A 188 -9.62 0.00 -6.57
N SER A 189 -9.75 -1.32 -6.65
CA SER A 189 -9.08 -2.25 -5.75
C SER A 189 -8.65 -3.49 -6.51
N ALA A 190 -7.57 -4.15 -6.09
CA ALA A 190 -7.20 -5.46 -6.63
C ALA A 190 -7.98 -6.58 -5.93
N THR A 191 -8.39 -6.37 -4.69
CA THR A 191 -9.11 -7.32 -3.85
C THR A 191 -10.45 -6.78 -3.36
N PHE A 192 -11.39 -7.68 -3.07
CA PHE A 192 -12.71 -7.35 -2.52
C PHE A 192 -12.90 -7.99 -1.14
N SER A 193 -11.98 -7.68 -0.21
CA SER A 193 -12.12 -8.08 1.19
C SER A 193 -13.41 -7.51 1.79
N GLU A 194 -13.90 -8.11 2.88
CA GLU A 194 -15.08 -7.61 3.58
C GLU A 194 -14.89 -6.16 4.08
N GLU A 195 -13.67 -5.78 4.43
CA GLU A 195 -13.34 -4.40 4.81
C GLU A 195 -13.49 -3.42 3.64
N ILE A 196 -13.04 -3.81 2.45
CA ILE A 196 -13.21 -3.01 1.23
C ILE A 196 -14.68 -2.88 0.85
N LYS A 197 -15.47 -3.95 0.96
CA LYS A 197 -16.92 -3.88 0.73
C LYS A 197 -17.60 -2.95 1.74
N ARG A 198 -17.21 -2.99 3.01
CA ARG A 198 -17.72 -2.08 4.07
C ARG A 198 -17.31 -0.63 3.85
N LEU A 199 -16.12 -0.39 3.29
CA LEU A 199 -15.70 0.95 2.90
C LEU A 199 -16.54 1.44 1.70
N ALA A 200 -16.66 0.62 0.67
CA ALA A 200 -17.43 0.90 -0.54
C ALA A 200 -18.88 1.27 -0.21
N SER A 201 -19.55 0.49 0.65
CA SER A 201 -20.95 0.72 1.01
C SER A 201 -21.20 2.04 1.76
N LYS A 202 -20.17 2.63 2.35
CA LYS A 202 -20.25 3.93 3.03
C LYS A 202 -19.95 5.12 2.12
N ILE A 203 -19.18 4.90 1.05
CA ILE A 203 -18.68 5.98 0.19
C ILE A 203 -19.47 6.05 -1.11
N LEU A 204 -19.74 4.90 -1.71
CA LEU A 204 -20.33 4.78 -3.04
C LEU A 204 -21.86 4.74 -2.96
N LYS A 205 -22.52 5.35 -3.94
CA LYS A 205 -23.98 5.36 -4.08
C LYS A 205 -24.39 4.57 -5.33
N ASN A 206 -25.02 3.41 -5.12
CA ASN A 206 -25.43 2.49 -6.19
C ASN A 206 -24.31 2.23 -7.23
N PRO A 207 -23.10 1.82 -6.80
CA PRO A 207 -21.98 1.68 -7.72
C PRO A 207 -22.20 0.56 -8.72
N LYS A 208 -21.75 0.78 -9.95
CA LYS A 208 -21.59 -0.32 -10.90
C LYS A 208 -20.33 -1.10 -10.54
N LEU A 209 -20.51 -2.39 -10.27
CA LEU A 209 -19.40 -3.34 -10.09
C LEU A 209 -18.85 -3.71 -11.46
N ILE A 210 -17.56 -3.46 -11.65
CA ILE A 210 -16.82 -3.80 -12.86
C ILE A 210 -15.71 -4.75 -12.44
N GLU A 211 -15.92 -6.03 -12.73
CA GLU A 211 -14.93 -7.07 -12.51
C GLU A 211 -14.39 -7.49 -13.86
N VAL A 212 -13.18 -7.04 -14.19
CA VAL A 212 -12.52 -7.59 -15.37
C VAL A 212 -12.02 -8.96 -14.98
N ALA A 213 -12.59 -9.98 -15.64
CA ALA A 213 -12.14 -11.36 -15.49
C ALA A 213 -10.61 -11.40 -15.62
N LYS A 214 -9.95 -12.12 -14.70
CA LYS A 214 -8.52 -12.39 -14.75
C LYS A 214 -8.19 -13.00 -16.11
N GLN A 215 -7.77 -12.19 -17.08
CA GLN A 215 -7.07 -12.72 -18.25
C GLN A 215 -5.72 -13.16 -17.71
N ASN A 216 -5.68 -14.47 -17.41
CA ASN A 216 -4.64 -15.18 -16.69
C ASN A 216 -4.47 -14.62 -15.27
N SER A 217 -4.84 -15.40 -14.25
CA SER A 217 -4.36 -15.05 -12.92
C SER A 217 -2.83 -14.92 -13.01
N VAL A 218 -2.21 -13.88 -12.44
CA VAL A 218 -0.73 -13.82 -12.35
C VAL A 218 -0.16 -15.16 -11.86
N SER A 219 -0.92 -15.87 -11.01
CA SER A 219 -0.63 -17.24 -10.57
C SER A 219 -0.54 -18.30 -11.67
N GLU A 220 -1.16 -18.12 -12.83
CA GLU A 220 -1.08 -19.06 -13.98
C GLU A 220 0.12 -18.77 -14.88
N LEU A 221 0.52 -17.51 -15.04
CA LEU A 221 1.68 -17.12 -15.88
C LEU A 221 3.00 -17.16 -15.12
N VAL A 222 2.94 -17.14 -13.78
CA VAL A 222 4.12 -17.18 -12.92
C VAL A 222 4.41 -18.61 -12.49
N THR A 223 5.63 -19.07 -12.77
CA THR A 223 6.14 -20.33 -12.26
C THR A 223 6.61 -20.14 -10.83
N HIS A 224 6.02 -20.88 -9.90
CA HIS A 224 6.34 -20.81 -8.48
C HIS A 224 7.30 -21.94 -8.11
N VAL A 225 8.47 -21.59 -7.56
CA VAL A 225 9.47 -22.55 -7.08
C VAL A 225 9.82 -22.23 -5.63
N VAL A 226 9.85 -23.26 -4.79
CA VAL A 226 10.28 -23.19 -3.40
C VAL A 226 11.58 -23.97 -3.25
N HIS A 227 12.60 -23.29 -2.73
CA HIS A 227 13.85 -23.91 -2.31
C HIS A 227 13.87 -24.00 -0.78
N PRO A 228 13.74 -25.21 -0.21
CA PRO A 228 13.83 -25.41 1.22
C PRO A 228 15.28 -25.29 1.67
N ILE A 229 15.56 -24.42 2.64
CA ILE A 229 16.93 -24.13 3.08
C ILE A 229 16.99 -23.69 4.55
N GLU A 230 18.10 -23.96 5.22
CA GLU A 230 18.36 -23.40 6.55
C GLU A 230 18.45 -21.87 6.50
N SER A 231 17.88 -21.20 7.51
CA SER A 231 17.80 -19.73 7.56
C SER A 231 19.16 -19.03 7.42
N THR A 232 20.21 -19.64 7.96
CA THR A 232 21.59 -19.16 7.91
C THR A 232 22.19 -19.18 6.51
N ARG A 233 21.73 -20.09 5.64
CA ARG A 233 22.32 -20.32 4.30
C ARG A 233 21.53 -19.66 3.17
N LYS A 234 20.40 -19.00 3.46
CA LYS A 234 19.60 -18.28 2.45
C LYS A 234 20.43 -17.29 1.63
N GLN A 235 21.37 -16.61 2.26
CA GLN A 235 22.22 -15.61 1.58
C GLN A 235 23.16 -16.26 0.56
N GLU A 236 23.81 -17.37 0.93
CA GLU A 236 24.68 -18.14 0.04
C GLU A 236 23.89 -18.65 -1.16
N LEU A 237 22.70 -19.19 -0.91
CA LEU A 237 21.84 -19.69 -1.98
C LEU A 237 21.37 -18.57 -2.93
N LEU A 238 21.03 -17.40 -2.40
CA LEU A 238 20.65 -16.26 -3.23
C LEU A 238 21.80 -15.85 -4.17
N VAL A 239 23.03 -15.74 -3.64
CA VAL A 239 24.22 -15.41 -4.44
C VAL A 239 24.46 -16.47 -5.51
N PHE A 240 24.32 -17.75 -5.13
CA PHE A 240 24.47 -18.88 -6.05
C PHE A 240 23.46 -18.82 -7.20
N LEU A 241 22.16 -18.65 -6.90
CA LEU A 241 21.10 -18.53 -7.90
C LEU A 241 21.35 -17.37 -8.87
N ILE A 242 21.69 -16.19 -8.34
CA ILE A 242 21.94 -15.01 -9.18
C ILE A 242 23.12 -15.24 -10.10
N LYS A 243 24.22 -15.81 -9.61
CA LYS A 243 25.45 -16.01 -10.40
C LYS A 243 25.35 -17.17 -11.38
N GLN A 244 24.76 -18.30 -10.97
CA GLN A 244 24.68 -19.49 -11.80
C GLN A 244 23.78 -19.26 -13.02
N ASP A 245 22.59 -18.70 -12.80
CA ASP A 245 21.59 -18.52 -13.85
C ASP A 245 21.72 -17.16 -14.56
N ASP A 246 22.81 -16.44 -14.28
CA ASP A 246 23.08 -15.06 -14.68
C ASP A 246 21.85 -14.13 -14.63
N LEU A 247 21.07 -14.21 -13.55
CA LEU A 247 19.82 -13.46 -13.42
C LEU A 247 20.03 -11.95 -13.45
N GLN A 248 19.42 -11.26 -14.41
CA GLN A 248 19.45 -9.80 -14.54
C GLN A 248 18.16 -9.18 -14.00
N GLN A 249 18.27 -7.97 -13.43
CA GLN A 249 17.15 -7.17 -12.90
C GLN A 249 16.20 -7.97 -11.98
N VAL A 250 16.74 -8.48 -10.87
CA VAL A 250 16.00 -9.30 -9.90
C VAL A 250 15.45 -8.44 -8.77
N LEU A 251 14.16 -8.58 -8.46
CA LEU A 251 13.55 -7.98 -7.27
C LEU A 251 13.50 -9.00 -6.12
N VAL A 252 14.19 -8.68 -5.03
CA VAL A 252 14.32 -9.53 -3.86
C VAL A 252 13.53 -8.95 -2.70
N PHE A 253 12.63 -9.73 -2.11
CA PHE A 253 11.78 -9.29 -1.00
C PHE A 253 12.28 -9.77 0.37
N THR A 254 12.37 -8.84 1.31
CA THR A 254 12.65 -9.11 2.73
C THR A 254 11.54 -8.53 3.61
N ARG A 255 11.34 -9.11 4.80
CA ARG A 255 10.31 -8.67 5.75
C ARG A 255 10.68 -7.36 6.45
N THR A 256 11.97 -7.18 6.78
CA THR A 256 12.44 -6.02 7.54
C THR A 256 13.39 -5.12 6.74
N LYS A 257 13.39 -3.82 7.07
CA LYS A 257 14.32 -2.83 6.51
C LYS A 257 15.78 -3.15 6.82
N GLN A 258 16.06 -3.66 8.02
CA GLN A 258 17.41 -4.04 8.44
C GLN A 258 17.93 -5.24 7.63
N SER A 259 17.06 -6.23 7.36
CA SER A 259 17.39 -7.35 6.47
C SER A 259 17.69 -6.84 5.06
N ALA A 260 16.90 -5.90 4.54
CA ALA A 260 17.10 -5.34 3.20
C ALA A 260 18.48 -4.68 3.05
N ASP A 261 18.85 -3.82 4.00
CA ASP A 261 20.15 -3.13 4.00
C ASP A 261 21.33 -4.10 4.11
N ARG A 262 21.25 -5.06 5.05
CA ARG A 262 22.31 -6.07 5.24
C ARG A 262 22.47 -6.93 4.00
N LEU A 263 21.36 -7.33 3.36
CA LEU A 263 21.39 -8.17 2.18
C LEU A 263 22.00 -7.44 0.99
N ALA A 264 21.60 -6.19 0.73
CA ALA A 264 22.18 -5.38 -0.34
C ALA A 264 23.69 -5.14 -0.12
N GLN A 265 24.11 -4.83 1.11
CA GLN A 265 25.54 -4.70 1.42
C GLN A 265 26.31 -6.00 1.14
N ARG A 266 25.77 -7.14 1.56
CA ARG A 266 26.39 -8.46 1.32
C ARG A 266 26.47 -8.80 -0.16
N LEU A 267 25.41 -8.57 -0.93
CA LEU A 267 25.41 -8.81 -2.37
C LEU A 267 26.49 -7.98 -3.09
N ASN A 268 26.65 -6.71 -2.72
CA ASN A 268 27.73 -5.87 -3.25
C ASN A 268 29.14 -6.40 -2.90
N GLN A 269 29.33 -7.03 -1.74
CA GLN A 269 30.60 -7.69 -1.39
C GLN A 269 30.91 -8.93 -2.25
N TYR A 270 29.90 -9.52 -2.88
CA TYR A 270 30.04 -10.64 -3.81
C TYR A 270 30.06 -10.19 -5.28
N ASP A 271 30.35 -8.90 -5.54
CA ASP A 271 30.36 -8.29 -6.87
C ASP A 271 29.00 -8.35 -7.60
N ILE A 272 27.89 -8.33 -6.84
CA ILE A 272 26.52 -8.23 -7.37
C ILE A 272 26.00 -6.83 -7.08
N SER A 273 25.89 -6.00 -8.12
CA SER A 273 25.39 -4.63 -7.99
C SER A 273 23.97 -4.63 -7.43
N SER A 274 23.80 -4.03 -6.25
CA SER A 274 22.52 -4.08 -5.55
C SER A 274 22.23 -2.84 -4.71
N ALA A 275 20.94 -2.51 -4.59
CA ALA A 275 20.46 -1.42 -3.75
C ALA A 275 19.26 -1.88 -2.91
N ALA A 276 19.05 -1.22 -1.76
CA ALA A 276 17.90 -1.47 -0.89
C ALA A 276 16.85 -0.35 -1.00
N ILE A 277 15.57 -0.71 -1.00
CA ILE A 277 14.43 0.22 -0.99
C ILE A 277 13.47 -0.12 0.16
N HIS A 278 13.35 0.79 1.12
CA HIS A 278 12.49 0.67 2.31
C HIS A 278 12.03 2.05 2.80
N GLY A 279 11.14 2.09 3.81
CA GLY A 279 10.52 3.32 4.29
C GLY A 279 11.48 4.36 4.89
N ASP A 280 12.60 3.92 5.47
CA ASP A 280 13.64 4.81 6.02
C ASP A 280 14.54 5.46 4.95
N ARG A 281 14.49 5.01 3.70
CA ARG A 281 15.24 5.67 2.61
C ARG A 281 14.56 6.98 2.25
N ASN A 282 15.36 8.03 2.07
CA ASN A 282 14.83 9.31 1.62
C ASN A 282 14.35 9.22 0.16
N GLN A 283 13.51 10.15 -0.27
CA GLN A 283 12.87 10.08 -1.58
C GLN A 283 13.89 10.06 -2.73
N LEU A 284 14.92 10.89 -2.64
CA LEU A 284 15.97 10.98 -3.66
C LEU A 284 16.71 9.65 -3.82
N GLN A 285 17.06 8.99 -2.71
CA GLN A 285 17.66 7.65 -2.72
C GLN A 285 16.73 6.60 -3.31
N ARG A 286 15.43 6.65 -2.97
CA ARG A 286 14.43 5.71 -3.53
C ARG A 286 14.32 5.88 -5.05
N THR A 287 14.16 7.11 -5.53
CA THR A 287 14.08 7.43 -6.96
C THR A 287 15.36 7.02 -7.69
N GLN A 288 16.54 7.37 -7.16
CA GLN A 288 17.82 6.96 -7.74
C GLN A 288 18.01 5.45 -7.82
N ALA A 289 17.63 4.71 -6.76
CA ALA A 289 17.71 3.25 -6.76
C ALA A 289 16.77 2.65 -7.81
N LEU A 290 15.56 3.18 -7.95
CA LEU A 290 14.60 2.73 -8.97
C LEU A 290 15.08 3.03 -10.38
N ASP A 291 15.57 4.25 -10.63
CA ASP A 291 16.07 4.65 -11.95
C ASP A 291 17.29 3.82 -12.33
N SER A 292 18.21 3.59 -11.39
CA SER A 292 19.37 2.73 -11.60
C SER A 292 18.96 1.27 -11.88
N PHE A 293 17.91 0.78 -11.25
CA PHE A 293 17.37 -0.57 -11.49
C PHE A 293 16.74 -0.68 -12.87
N LYS A 294 15.93 0.30 -13.26
CA LYS A 294 15.31 0.37 -14.59
C LYS A 294 16.34 0.44 -15.71
N GLN A 295 17.42 1.19 -15.50
CA GLN A 295 18.53 1.31 -16.45
C GLN A 295 19.44 0.08 -16.49
N GLY A 296 19.24 -0.92 -15.62
CA GLY A 296 20.09 -2.10 -15.53
C GLY A 296 21.46 -1.87 -14.89
N LEU A 297 21.70 -0.69 -14.30
CA LEU A 297 22.96 -0.37 -13.59
C LEU A 297 23.10 -1.19 -12.31
N ILE A 298 21.98 -1.43 -11.62
CA ILE A 298 21.91 -2.37 -10.51
C ILE A 298 21.17 -3.63 -10.92
N ARG A 299 21.79 -4.77 -10.63
CA ARG A 299 21.28 -6.09 -11.00
C ARG A 299 20.20 -6.57 -10.03
N VAL A 300 20.29 -6.20 -8.76
CA VAL A 300 19.37 -6.65 -7.70
C VAL A 300 18.80 -5.47 -6.93
N LEU A 301 17.48 -5.38 -6.86
CA LEU A 301 16.79 -4.45 -5.97
C LEU A 301 16.22 -5.23 -4.78
N VAL A 302 16.68 -4.91 -3.57
CA VAL A 302 16.19 -5.53 -2.33
C VAL A 302 15.12 -4.63 -1.71
N ALA A 303 13.91 -5.13 -1.52
CA ALA A 303 12.76 -4.33 -1.10
C ALA A 303 12.00 -4.94 0.06
N THR A 304 11.38 -4.10 0.88
CA THR A 304 10.31 -4.51 1.79
C THR A 304 8.94 -4.37 1.13
N ASP A 305 7.94 -5.11 1.60
CA ASP A 305 6.56 -5.08 1.08
C ASP A 305 6.02 -3.65 0.95
N VAL A 306 6.15 -2.87 2.02
CA VAL A 306 5.65 -1.48 2.08
C VAL A 306 6.30 -0.60 1.02
N ALA A 307 7.60 -0.80 0.78
CA ALA A 307 8.36 0.03 -0.15
C ALA A 307 8.24 -0.40 -1.61
N ALA A 308 7.92 -1.67 -1.85
CA ALA A 308 7.74 -2.23 -3.18
C ALA A 308 6.34 -2.02 -3.75
N ARG A 309 5.34 -1.81 -2.89
CA ARG A 309 3.98 -1.48 -3.29
C ARG A 309 3.97 -0.14 -4.03
N GLY A 310 3.29 -0.10 -5.19
CA GLY A 310 3.23 1.09 -6.03
C GLY A 310 4.52 1.46 -6.77
N LEU A 311 5.55 0.61 -6.73
CA LEU A 311 6.69 0.78 -7.66
C LEU A 311 6.23 0.43 -9.08
N ASP A 312 6.35 1.39 -9.99
CA ASP A 312 6.23 1.16 -11.42
C ASP A 312 7.58 0.66 -11.92
N ILE A 313 7.74 -0.66 -11.85
CA ILE A 313 8.87 -1.37 -12.44
C ILE A 313 8.28 -2.12 -13.63
N GLU A 314 8.92 -1.94 -14.79
CA GLU A 314 8.62 -2.71 -15.98
C GLU A 314 8.68 -4.21 -15.68
N GLU A 315 7.98 -4.98 -16.50
CA GLU A 315 7.78 -6.41 -16.26
C GLU A 315 9.10 -7.15 -15.98
N LEU A 316 9.24 -7.64 -14.74
CA LEU A 316 10.43 -8.36 -14.31
C LEU A 316 10.36 -9.82 -14.72
N THR A 317 11.51 -10.42 -15.04
CA THR A 317 11.60 -11.85 -15.31
C THR A 317 11.57 -12.68 -14.03
N HIS A 318 12.22 -12.19 -12.96
CA HIS A 318 12.39 -12.92 -11.70
C HIS A 318 12.03 -12.07 -10.48
N VAL A 319 11.23 -12.66 -9.60
CA VAL A 319 10.95 -12.17 -8.25
C VAL A 319 11.41 -13.23 -7.26
N ILE A 320 12.24 -12.84 -6.29
CA ILE A 320 12.75 -13.75 -5.25
C ILE A 320 12.22 -13.33 -3.88
N ASN A 321 11.48 -14.21 -3.23
CA ASN A 321 11.10 -14.08 -1.83
C ASN A 321 12.24 -14.63 -0.96
N PHE A 322 13.12 -13.76 -0.48
CA PHE A 322 14.17 -14.13 0.46
C PHE A 322 13.58 -14.56 1.82
N GLU A 323 12.52 -13.88 2.25
CA GLU A 323 11.71 -14.22 3.42
C GLU A 323 10.23 -14.24 2.98
N LEU A 324 9.45 -15.23 3.43
CA LEU A 324 8.02 -15.25 3.10
C LEU A 324 7.27 -14.12 3.84
N PRO A 325 6.25 -13.51 3.21
CA PRO A 325 5.44 -12.50 3.88
C PRO A 325 4.61 -13.12 5.02
N ASN A 326 4.27 -12.29 6.01
CA ASN A 326 3.43 -12.72 7.13
C ASN A 326 1.98 -12.98 6.68
N ASN A 327 1.50 -12.20 5.72
CA ASN A 327 0.19 -12.36 5.12
C ASN A 327 0.31 -13.03 3.74
N PRO A 328 -0.41 -14.13 3.46
CA PRO A 328 -0.46 -14.74 2.14
C PRO A 328 -0.87 -13.79 1.00
N GLU A 329 -1.73 -12.79 1.26
CA GLU A 329 -2.13 -11.82 0.23
C GLU A 329 -0.93 -11.03 -0.32
N ASP A 330 0.03 -10.70 0.55
CA ASP A 330 1.24 -9.98 0.16
C ASP A 330 2.09 -10.79 -0.81
N TYR A 331 2.07 -12.12 -0.70
CA TYR A 331 2.77 -12.98 -1.65
C TYR A 331 2.29 -12.74 -3.08
N ILE A 332 0.96 -12.64 -3.29
CA ILE A 332 0.38 -12.33 -4.60
C ILE A 332 0.83 -10.95 -5.09
N HIS A 333 0.93 -9.97 -4.19
CA HIS A 333 1.40 -8.62 -4.54
C HIS A 333 2.88 -8.57 -4.92
N ARG A 334 3.72 -9.40 -4.29
CA ARG A 334 5.14 -9.54 -4.61
C ARG A 334 5.35 -10.15 -5.99
N ILE A 335 4.74 -11.32 -6.23
CA ILE A 335 4.87 -12.01 -7.52
C ILE A 335 4.16 -11.25 -8.65
N GLY A 336 3.18 -10.39 -8.34
CA GLY A 336 2.53 -9.49 -9.28
C GLY A 336 3.45 -8.45 -9.92
N ARG A 337 4.76 -8.48 -9.63
CA ARG A 337 5.81 -7.71 -10.30
C ARG A 337 6.42 -8.45 -11.51
N THR A 338 6.07 -9.73 -11.71
CA THR A 338 6.45 -10.55 -12.85
C THR A 338 5.20 -11.17 -13.50
N GLY A 339 5.33 -11.73 -14.71
CA GLY A 339 4.24 -12.41 -15.42
C GLY A 339 3.08 -11.49 -15.81
N ARG A 340 3.40 -10.30 -16.36
CA ARG A 340 2.43 -9.33 -16.88
C ARG A 340 2.35 -9.47 -18.41
N ALA A 341 1.41 -8.77 -19.07
CA ALA A 341 1.30 -8.68 -20.53
C ALA A 341 1.42 -10.00 -21.37
N GLY A 342 1.21 -11.18 -20.77
CA GLY A 342 1.37 -12.49 -21.41
C GLY A 342 2.78 -13.10 -21.35
N ALA A 343 3.78 -12.45 -20.75
CA ALA A 343 5.10 -13.06 -20.56
C ALA A 343 5.11 -14.01 -19.36
N LYS A 344 6.04 -14.98 -19.38
CA LYS A 344 6.22 -15.93 -18.27
C LYS A 344 7.09 -15.29 -17.20
N GLY A 345 6.65 -15.40 -15.95
CA GLY A 345 7.39 -14.92 -14.79
C GLY A 345 7.91 -16.06 -13.92
N PHE A 346 8.96 -15.82 -13.14
CA PHE A 346 9.47 -16.76 -12.15
C PHE A 346 9.40 -16.15 -10.75
N ALA A 347 8.72 -16.87 -9.84
CA ALA A 347 8.65 -16.53 -8.42
C ALA A 347 9.38 -17.60 -7.61
N ILE A 348 10.60 -17.27 -7.18
CA ILE A 348 11.45 -18.15 -6.38
C ILE A 348 11.24 -17.80 -4.90
N SER A 349 11.06 -18.79 -4.03
CA SER A 349 10.89 -18.57 -2.59
C SER A 349 11.88 -19.39 -1.80
N LEU A 350 12.70 -18.73 -0.98
CA LEU A 350 13.66 -19.38 -0.10
C LEU A 350 12.98 -19.62 1.26
N VAL A 351 12.66 -20.87 1.57
CA VAL A 351 11.81 -21.22 2.72
C VAL A 351 12.62 -21.96 3.77
N SER A 352 12.62 -21.44 5.00
CA SER A 352 13.14 -22.18 6.16
C SER A 352 12.02 -22.93 6.87
N LYS A 353 12.38 -23.92 7.71
CA LYS A 353 11.43 -24.70 8.52
C LYS A 353 10.49 -23.83 9.39
N GLU A 354 10.96 -22.66 9.81
CA GLU A 354 10.16 -21.72 10.60
C GLU A 354 9.01 -21.09 9.81
N GLU A 355 9.13 -21.06 8.47
CA GLU A 355 8.20 -20.43 7.55
C GLU A 355 7.21 -21.43 6.93
N ASP A 356 7.26 -22.71 7.30
CA ASP A 356 6.35 -23.77 6.78
C ASP A 356 4.87 -23.39 6.96
N LYS A 357 4.52 -22.75 8.08
CA LYS A 357 3.13 -22.27 8.32
C LYS A 357 2.72 -21.16 7.35
N LEU A 358 3.66 -20.27 6.99
CA LEU A 358 3.42 -19.20 6.03
C LEU A 358 3.25 -19.78 4.62
N LEU A 359 4.08 -20.77 4.25
CA LEU A 359 3.98 -21.48 2.99
C LEU A 359 2.61 -22.15 2.81
N ILE A 360 2.10 -22.83 3.84
CA ILE A 360 0.76 -23.43 3.81
C ILE A 360 -0.33 -22.36 3.55
N GLY A 361 -0.18 -21.16 4.13
CA GLY A 361 -1.08 -20.04 3.88
C GLY A 361 -1.07 -19.59 2.41
N VAL A 362 0.13 -19.50 1.83
CA VAL A 362 0.33 -19.17 0.41
C VAL A 362 -0.29 -20.24 -0.50
N GLU A 363 -0.03 -21.53 -0.26
CA GLU A 363 -0.59 -22.63 -1.06
C GLU A 363 -2.13 -22.64 -1.03
N LYS A 364 -2.73 -22.38 0.14
CA LYS A 364 -4.19 -22.25 0.28
C LYS A 364 -4.75 -21.11 -0.57
N LEU A 365 -4.07 -19.98 -0.61
CA LEU A 365 -4.49 -18.81 -1.36
C LEU A 365 -4.35 -19.01 -2.88
N LEU A 366 -3.25 -19.65 -3.31
CA LEU A 366 -3.00 -20.02 -4.71
C LEU A 366 -3.88 -21.19 -5.18
N LYS A 367 -4.50 -21.93 -4.25
CA LYS A 367 -5.27 -23.16 -4.50
C LYS A 367 -4.47 -24.24 -5.23
N THR A 368 -3.14 -24.15 -5.21
CA THR A 368 -2.21 -25.00 -5.95
C THR A 368 -0.99 -25.27 -5.07
N LYS A 369 -0.47 -26.49 -5.12
CA LYS A 369 0.79 -26.82 -4.44
C LYS A 369 1.96 -26.24 -5.21
N VAL A 370 2.89 -25.62 -4.49
CA VAL A 370 4.08 -25.01 -5.11
C VAL A 370 5.12 -26.09 -5.38
N LYS A 371 5.87 -25.97 -6.48
CA LYS A 371 6.94 -26.90 -6.80
C LYS A 371 8.09 -26.73 -5.80
N ILE A 372 8.48 -27.81 -5.13
CA ILE A 372 9.63 -27.82 -4.22
C ILE A 372 10.82 -28.39 -4.98
N GLU A 373 11.92 -27.63 -5.00
CA GLU A 373 13.17 -28.02 -5.63
C GLU A 373 14.32 -27.88 -4.63
N GLU A 374 15.01 -28.98 -4.34
CA GLU A 374 16.23 -28.97 -3.55
C GLU A 374 17.42 -28.69 -4.47
N ILE A 375 18.33 -27.80 -4.05
CA ILE A 375 19.54 -27.48 -4.79
C ILE A 375 20.70 -28.23 -4.15
N ASN A 376 21.44 -28.99 -4.97
CA ASN A 376 22.58 -29.79 -4.54
C ASN A 376 23.56 -28.93 -3.72
N GLY A 377 23.94 -29.40 -2.53
CA GLY A 377 24.80 -28.67 -1.61
C GLY A 377 24.09 -27.69 -0.67
N PHE A 378 22.79 -27.47 -0.83
CA PHE A 378 21.94 -26.64 0.04
C PHE A 378 20.82 -27.42 0.73
N GLU A 379 20.85 -28.74 0.66
CA GLU A 379 19.87 -29.65 1.26
C GLU A 379 19.70 -29.43 2.77
N LEU A 380 18.46 -29.50 3.23
CA LEU A 380 18.16 -29.55 4.66
C LEU A 380 18.71 -30.85 5.24
N LYS A 381 19.55 -30.76 6.27
CA LYS A 381 19.96 -31.96 7.02
C LYS A 381 18.71 -32.64 7.59
N LYS A 382 18.37 -33.83 7.08
CA LYS A 382 17.35 -34.70 7.68
C LYS A 382 17.84 -35.07 9.08
N GLN A 383 17.34 -34.40 10.12
CA GLN A 383 17.53 -34.86 11.49
C GLN A 383 16.93 -36.27 11.59
N GLN A 384 17.77 -37.23 11.97
CA GLN A 384 17.43 -38.64 12.15
C GLN A 384 16.26 -38.80 13.15
N LEU A 385 15.06 -39.01 12.63
CA LEU A 385 13.93 -39.61 13.37
C LEU A 385 14.05 -41.15 13.33
N GLN A 386 15.22 -41.70 13.66
CA GLN A 386 15.46 -43.15 13.70
C GLN A 386 15.82 -43.71 15.09
N THR A 387 15.94 -42.88 16.13
CA THR A 387 16.37 -43.35 17.46
C THR A 387 15.25 -43.65 18.46
N LEU A 388 13.98 -43.71 18.05
CA LEU A 388 12.87 -44.11 18.93
C LEU A 388 12.11 -45.37 18.48
N ASN A 389 12.43 -45.96 17.33
CA ASN A 389 11.68 -47.12 16.80
C ASN A 389 12.34 -48.49 17.08
N ASN A 390 13.47 -48.56 17.79
CA ASN A 390 14.19 -49.83 18.02
C ASN A 390 14.02 -50.42 19.44
N ASN A 391 13.22 -49.83 20.33
CA ASN A 391 13.04 -50.34 21.70
C ASN A 391 11.58 -50.60 22.08
N ILE A 392 10.78 -51.16 21.18
CA ILE A 392 9.53 -51.85 21.56
C ILE A 392 9.48 -53.18 20.82
N SER A 393 10.21 -54.15 21.38
CA SER A 393 9.97 -55.56 21.15
C SER A 393 8.59 -55.90 21.73
N ILE A 394 7.72 -56.44 20.89
CA ILE A 394 6.39 -56.92 21.26
C ILE A 394 6.58 -58.24 22.01
N GLU A 395 6.30 -58.25 23.31
CA GLU A 395 5.86 -59.46 24.01
C GLU A 395 4.33 -59.38 24.12
N GLU A 396 3.67 -60.33 23.45
CA GLU A 396 2.22 -60.53 23.46
C GLU A 396 1.81 -61.17 24.79
N GLU A 397 1.01 -60.48 25.62
CA GLU A 397 0.17 -61.15 26.61
C GLU A 397 -1.27 -60.59 26.71
N ASN A 398 -2.17 -61.57 26.77
CA ASN A 398 -3.64 -61.62 26.80
C ASN A 398 -4.41 -60.50 27.58
N PRO A 399 -5.54 -59.99 27.03
CA PRO A 399 -6.35 -58.95 27.66
C PRO A 399 -7.46 -59.51 28.56
N LYS A 400 -7.13 -59.91 29.80
CA LYS A 400 -8.18 -60.23 30.81
C LYS A 400 -8.01 -59.62 32.21
N HIS A 401 -7.00 -58.78 32.46
CA HIS A 401 -6.78 -58.23 33.81
C HIS A 401 -6.71 -56.68 33.95
N ILE A 402 -7.32 -55.91 33.04
CA ILE A 402 -7.31 -54.43 33.15
C ILE A 402 -8.67 -53.83 33.57
N LYS A 403 -9.70 -54.65 33.86
CA LYS A 403 -10.99 -54.14 34.38
C LYS A 403 -11.07 -53.94 35.90
N LYS A 404 -9.98 -54.16 36.66
CA LYS A 404 -9.99 -54.03 38.13
C LYS A 404 -9.11 -52.91 38.71
N LYS A 405 -8.47 -52.08 37.88
CA LYS A 405 -7.55 -51.02 38.34
C LYS A 405 -7.95 -49.58 37.96
N ILE A 406 -9.10 -49.39 37.30
CA ILE A 406 -9.60 -48.07 36.86
C ILE A 406 -10.70 -47.52 37.80
N SER A 407 -11.15 -48.30 38.81
CA SER A 407 -12.20 -47.87 39.74
C SER A 407 -11.71 -47.18 41.03
N SER A 408 -10.40 -46.99 41.24
CA SER A 408 -9.88 -46.42 42.50
C SER A 408 -9.07 -45.13 42.41
N LEU A 409 -8.80 -44.55 41.23
CA LEU A 409 -8.04 -43.29 41.12
C LEU A 409 -8.83 -42.18 40.41
N LYS A 410 -10.01 -41.85 40.93
CA LYS A 410 -10.62 -40.51 40.80
C LYS A 410 -10.44 -39.74 42.11
N ARG A 411 -9.25 -39.18 42.32
CA ARG A 411 -9.01 -38.02 43.19
C ARG A 411 -7.59 -37.50 42.95
N SER A 412 -7.47 -36.18 42.88
CA SER A 412 -6.26 -35.35 42.76
C SER A 412 -5.74 -35.02 41.33
N LYS A 413 -6.11 -33.81 40.90
CA LYS A 413 -5.34 -32.72 40.28
C LYS A 413 -4.19 -32.98 39.29
N THR A 414 -4.32 -32.24 38.18
CA THR A 414 -3.30 -31.59 37.32
C THR A 414 -2.73 -32.40 36.15
N ALA A 415 -2.61 -31.66 35.02
CA ALA A 415 -1.70 -31.82 33.90
C ALA A 415 -2.21 -32.55 32.64
N VAL A 416 -2.38 -31.70 31.61
CA VAL A 416 -1.87 -31.86 30.24
C VAL A 416 -2.67 -32.72 29.24
N ILE A 417 -3.19 -32.01 28.23
CA ILE A 417 -3.13 -32.27 26.77
C ILE A 417 -3.13 -33.75 26.35
N ARG A 418 -4.09 -34.13 25.49
CA ARG A 418 -3.86 -34.70 24.14
C ARG A 418 -5.20 -35.00 23.46
N ILE A 419 -5.43 -34.40 22.28
CA ILE A 419 -5.38 -35.02 20.93
C ILE A 419 -6.69 -35.70 20.54
N ASN A 420 -7.24 -35.19 19.42
CA ASN A 420 -7.95 -35.81 18.28
C ASN A 420 -8.60 -37.19 18.51
N ASN A 421 -9.75 -37.56 17.97
CA ASN A 421 -10.63 -37.16 16.86
C ASN A 421 -11.85 -38.11 17.11
N GLU A 422 -13.14 -37.83 16.93
CA GLU A 422 -13.85 -37.60 15.67
C GLU A 422 -15.37 -37.73 15.98
N ILE A 423 -16.16 -36.95 15.24
CA ILE A 423 -17.48 -37.29 14.68
C ILE A 423 -18.75 -37.20 15.58
N LEU A 424 -19.65 -36.32 15.10
CA LEU A 424 -21.13 -36.29 15.23
C LEU A 424 -21.66 -35.87 16.62
N TRP A 425 -22.57 -34.88 16.76
CA TRP A 425 -23.97 -34.89 16.31
C TRP A 425 -24.56 -33.45 16.19
N LYS A 426 -25.43 -33.29 15.18
CA LYS A 426 -26.75 -32.61 15.15
C LYS A 426 -27.01 -31.33 15.98
N ASN A 427 -27.40 -30.30 15.23
CA ASN A 427 -28.50 -29.35 15.44
C ASN A 427 -29.15 -29.26 16.84
N THR A 428 -28.92 -28.12 17.48
CA THR A 428 -29.90 -27.43 18.31
C THR A 428 -29.86 -25.94 17.98
N LYS A 429 -30.98 -25.42 17.45
CA LYS A 429 -31.27 -23.98 17.41
C LYS A 429 -31.47 -23.49 18.85
N CYS A 430 -30.75 -22.45 19.24
CA CYS A 430 -31.28 -21.42 20.12
C CYS A 430 -30.63 -20.08 19.76
N LYS A 431 -31.48 -19.07 19.56
CA LYS A 431 -31.15 -17.67 19.34
C LYS A 431 -30.60 -17.09 20.65
N GLU A 432 -29.47 -16.40 20.59
CA GLU A 432 -29.15 -15.33 21.52
C GLU A 432 -28.39 -14.24 20.76
N LYS A 433 -28.90 -13.01 20.84
CA LYS A 433 -28.25 -11.81 20.32
C LYS A 433 -27.10 -11.49 21.27
N ASN A 434 -25.86 -11.62 20.81
CA ASN A 434 -24.73 -10.97 21.49
C ASN A 434 -24.67 -9.52 21.03
N GLU A 435 -25.21 -8.64 21.85
CA GLU A 435 -25.01 -7.20 21.77
C GLU A 435 -23.62 -6.89 22.36
N ASP A 436 -22.75 -6.30 21.54
CA ASP A 436 -21.38 -5.95 21.91
C ASP A 436 -21.42 -4.70 22.81
N PRO A 437 -20.94 -4.75 24.07
CA PRO A 437 -21.01 -3.62 25.01
C PRO A 437 -20.12 -2.43 24.62
N LEU A 438 -19.34 -2.54 23.55
CA LEU A 438 -18.53 -1.45 22.98
C LEU A 438 -19.32 -0.44 22.12
N PHE A 439 -20.59 -0.72 21.78
CA PHE A 439 -21.35 0.07 20.79
C PHE A 439 -22.63 0.75 21.29
N THR A 440 -22.92 0.74 22.60
CA THR A 440 -24.14 1.38 23.16
C THR A 440 -23.89 2.53 24.13
N GLN A 441 -22.64 2.93 24.38
CA GLN A 441 -22.36 4.05 25.28
C GLN A 441 -21.49 5.14 24.60
N PRO A 442 -21.82 6.43 24.77
CA PRO A 442 -20.94 7.51 24.35
C PRO A 442 -19.63 7.44 25.14
N TYR A 443 -18.52 7.65 24.42
CA TYR A 443 -17.17 7.67 24.98
C TYR A 443 -17.03 8.77 26.06
N VAL A 444 -16.57 8.39 27.25
CA VAL A 444 -16.21 9.32 28.35
C VAL A 444 -14.70 9.21 28.57
N ALA A 445 -14.00 10.34 28.48
CA ALA A 445 -12.56 10.40 28.71
C ALA A 445 -12.23 10.16 30.20
N SER A 446 -11.35 9.21 30.49
CA SER A 446 -10.81 9.01 31.84
C SER A 446 -9.72 10.04 32.11
N LEU A 447 -10.04 11.08 32.90
CA LEU A 447 -9.06 11.96 33.50
C LEU A 447 -8.37 11.20 34.64
N SER A 448 -7.06 11.04 34.54
CA SER A 448 -6.22 10.49 35.60
C SER A 448 -6.09 11.49 36.75
N ASP A 449 -6.36 10.99 37.96
CA ASP A 449 -6.18 11.66 39.24
C ASP A 449 -4.78 12.26 39.41
N ALA A 450 -4.74 13.55 39.70
CA ALA A 450 -3.68 14.18 40.47
C ALA A 450 -4.33 15.25 41.37
N HIS A 451 -4.91 14.81 42.49
CA HIS A 451 -5.21 15.66 43.63
C HIS A 451 -4.06 15.58 44.63
N ILE A 452 -3.36 16.69 44.85
CA ILE A 452 -2.81 17.08 46.16
C ILE A 452 -2.95 18.60 46.30
N ASP A 453 -3.88 18.97 47.20
CA ASP A 453 -3.91 20.10 48.14
C ASP A 453 -3.51 21.52 47.71
N LEU A 454 -4.46 22.45 47.80
CA LEU A 454 -4.50 23.41 48.93
C LEU A 454 -5.79 24.25 48.92
N VAL A 455 -6.37 24.33 50.12
CA VAL A 455 -7.55 25.10 50.54
C VAL A 455 -7.21 26.59 50.62
N GLY A 456 -8.14 27.47 50.22
CA GLY A 456 -8.09 28.92 50.52
C GLY A 456 -9.21 29.72 49.87
N GLN A 457 -9.97 30.44 50.69
CA GLN A 457 -11.29 31.04 50.44
C GLN A 457 -11.27 32.46 49.81
N HIS A 458 -12.48 32.90 49.41
CA HIS A 458 -13.03 34.28 49.31
C HIS A 458 -13.05 35.04 47.96
N GLU A 459 -14.27 35.10 47.41
CA GLU A 459 -15.12 36.27 47.07
C GLU A 459 -14.57 37.60 46.47
N LEU A 460 -15.28 38.01 45.40
CA LEU A 460 -15.76 39.36 45.03
C LEU A 460 -14.76 40.53 44.89
N ASN A 461 -14.51 40.96 43.63
CA ASN A 461 -14.91 42.29 43.10
C ASN A 461 -14.19 42.64 41.78
N GLN A 462 -14.95 42.99 40.74
CA GLN A 462 -14.58 44.00 39.73
C GLN A 462 -14.85 45.40 40.34
N PRO A 463 -14.25 46.54 39.89
CA PRO A 463 -14.00 46.91 38.49
C PRO A 463 -12.73 47.78 38.23
N GLY A 464 -12.50 48.18 36.98
CA GLY A 464 -11.75 49.42 36.68
C GLY A 464 -10.71 49.35 35.57
N ILE A 465 -10.80 50.28 34.64
CA ILE A 465 -10.12 50.38 33.34
C ILE A 465 -8.81 51.22 33.41
N ALA A 466 -7.83 50.81 32.56
CA ALA A 466 -6.70 51.56 31.95
C ALA A 466 -5.37 51.76 32.74
N PRO A 467 -4.25 52.13 32.07
CA PRO A 467 -3.60 51.47 30.92
C PRO A 467 -2.10 51.23 31.19
N HIS A 468 -1.53 50.07 30.85
CA HIS A 468 -0.09 49.81 31.07
C HIS A 468 0.81 50.30 29.93
N LYS A 469 1.76 51.13 30.36
CA LYS A 469 2.83 51.82 29.64
C LYS A 469 3.79 50.85 28.94
N ARG A 470 4.24 51.32 27.76
CA ARG A 470 5.42 50.87 27.00
C ARG A 470 6.62 50.60 27.92
N HIS A 471 7.18 49.39 27.86
CA HIS A 471 8.54 49.12 28.31
C HIS A 471 9.51 49.05 27.13
N LYS A 472 10.61 49.77 27.32
CA LYS A 472 11.70 50.09 26.41
C LYS A 472 12.40 48.83 25.88
N GLN A 473 12.70 48.85 24.58
CA GLN A 473 13.71 48.04 23.93
C GLN A 473 15.08 48.31 24.55
N SER A 474 15.81 47.25 24.92
CA SER A 474 17.25 47.29 25.11
C SER A 474 17.93 46.61 23.93
N ASN A 475 18.80 47.37 23.28
CA ASN A 475 19.63 46.96 22.15
C ASN A 475 20.60 45.85 22.56
N ARG A 476 20.62 44.75 21.80
CA ARG A 476 21.80 43.91 21.61
C ARG A 476 21.99 43.67 20.10
N PRO A 477 23.20 43.88 19.55
CA PRO A 477 23.46 43.81 18.12
C PRO A 477 23.56 42.36 17.64
N LEU A 478 22.94 42.08 16.48
CA LEU A 478 23.04 40.81 15.75
C LEU A 478 24.35 40.78 14.94
N PRO A 479 25.10 39.66 14.95
CA PRO A 479 26.26 39.48 14.09
C PRO A 479 25.88 39.27 12.62
N ALA A 480 26.61 39.95 11.74
CA ALA A 480 26.42 40.00 10.30
C ALA A 480 26.83 38.69 9.61
N LEU A 481 25.84 37.95 9.10
CA LEU A 481 25.97 37.00 8.01
C LEU A 481 24.69 37.16 7.17
N PHE A 482 24.85 37.28 5.85
CA PHE A 482 23.83 37.59 4.84
C PHE A 482 23.58 39.09 4.58
N VAL A 483 24.57 39.76 3.98
CA VAL A 483 24.34 40.94 3.12
C VAL A 483 24.65 40.53 1.68
N SER A 484 23.65 40.60 0.81
CA SER A 484 23.79 40.39 -0.64
C SER A 484 24.47 41.61 -1.30
N PRO A 485 25.37 41.41 -2.29
CA PRO A 485 26.02 42.54 -2.96
C PRO A 485 25.06 43.24 -3.93
N VAL A 486 25.01 44.57 -3.81
CA VAL A 486 24.34 45.50 -4.72
C VAL A 486 25.16 45.58 -6.01
N ILE A 487 24.58 45.18 -7.14
CA ILE A 487 25.18 45.40 -8.47
C ILE A 487 24.73 46.77 -8.97
N SER A 488 25.66 47.72 -9.02
CA SER A 488 25.48 49.02 -9.65
C SER A 488 25.62 48.91 -11.17
N ASN A 489 24.56 49.23 -11.92
CA ASN A 489 24.66 49.52 -13.35
C ASN A 489 25.40 50.84 -13.58
N LYS A 490 26.53 50.78 -14.28
CA LYS A 490 27.14 51.94 -14.95
C LYS A 490 27.55 51.55 -16.37
N ASN A 491 27.06 52.38 -17.29
CA ASN A 491 27.20 52.41 -18.74
C ASN A 491 28.63 52.28 -19.26
N LYS A 492 28.72 51.83 -20.52
CA LYS A 492 29.57 52.27 -21.66
C LYS A 492 29.16 51.39 -22.86
N ASP A 493 29.00 51.82 -24.10
CA ASP A 493 29.06 53.10 -24.82
C ASP A 493 28.16 52.95 -26.06
#